data_AF-A0A967Y1J2-F1
#
_entry.id   AF-A0A967Y1J2-F1
#
_cell.length_a   1.000
_cell.length_b   1.000
_cell.length_c   1.000
_cell.angle_alpha   90.00
_cell.angle_beta   90.00
_cell.angle_gamma   90.00
#
_symmetry.space_group_name_H-M   'P 1'
#
loop_
_entity.id
_entity.type
_entity.pdbx_description
1 polymer ?
#
loop_
_entity_poly.entity_id
_entity_poly.type
_entity_poly.pdbx_seq_one_letter_code
_entity_poly.pdbx_strand_id
1 'polypeptide(L)'
;MDGADGSEHWRIGPDSADDPDWISVPVVANFDPSDDALEVLYHLEANGIRIVDGDGTTELGRRQTGSIGGSGRAAPTVADLNGDGTPDVVVGCHAMNGIDIGDPAMDFFDLGQ
;
A
#
# COMPACT_ATOMS: atom_id res chain seq x y z
N MET A 1 -3.19 -16.47 3.52
CA MET A 1 -3.25 -17.95 3.43
C MET A 1 -1.87 -18.47 3.75
N ASP A 2 -1.78 -19.54 4.52
CA ASP A 2 -0.53 -20.26 4.74
C ASP A 2 -0.05 -20.86 3.40
N GLY A 3 1.21 -20.64 3.04
CA GLY A 3 1.77 -21.10 1.76
C GLY A 3 2.07 -22.60 1.70
N ALA A 4 2.16 -23.28 2.85
CA ALA A 4 2.43 -24.70 2.97
C ALA A 4 1.16 -25.54 2.98
N ASP A 5 0.10 -25.09 3.67
CA ASP A 5 -1.13 -25.87 3.84
C ASP A 5 -2.41 -25.21 3.30
N GLY A 6 -2.35 -23.95 2.90
CA GLY A 6 -3.49 -23.22 2.36
C GLY A 6 -4.55 -22.86 3.41
N SER A 7 -4.25 -22.91 4.70
CA SER A 7 -5.15 -22.44 5.74
C SER A 7 -5.29 -20.92 5.74
N GLU A 8 -6.46 -20.42 6.14
CA GLU A 8 -6.70 -18.97 6.29
C GLU A 8 -6.21 -18.51 7.66
N HIS A 9 -5.36 -17.47 7.68
CA HIS A 9 -4.98 -16.78 8.93
C HIS A 9 -5.98 -15.68 9.26
N TRP A 10 -6.27 -14.85 8.26
CA TRP A 10 -7.20 -13.72 8.34
C TRP A 10 -7.62 -13.31 6.92
N ARG A 11 -8.62 -12.44 6.86
CA ARG A 11 -9.17 -11.86 5.63
C ARG A 11 -9.61 -10.42 5.87
N ILE A 12 -9.42 -9.59 4.85
CA ILE A 12 -9.92 -8.21 4.78
C ILE A 12 -11.13 -8.15 3.84
N GLY A 13 -12.16 -7.40 4.22
CA GLY A 13 -13.43 -7.21 3.50
C GLY A 13 -14.49 -8.31 3.67
N PRO A 14 -15.69 -8.21 3.05
CA PRO A 14 -16.14 -7.18 2.09
C PRO A 14 -17.10 -6.11 2.67
N ASP A 15 -17.17 -5.97 3.99
CA ASP A 15 -18.15 -5.10 4.65
C ASP A 15 -17.50 -3.90 5.37
N SER A 16 -16.26 -3.52 5.02
CA SER A 16 -15.52 -2.45 5.69
C SER A 16 -15.08 -1.34 4.74
N ALA A 17 -14.83 -0.15 5.29
CA ALA A 17 -14.22 0.97 4.54
C ALA A 17 -12.76 0.69 4.12
N ASP A 18 -12.23 -0.48 4.48
CA ASP A 18 -10.86 -0.92 4.24
C ASP A 18 -10.78 -2.00 3.16
N ASP A 19 -11.87 -2.16 2.40
CA ASP A 19 -11.98 -3.14 1.34
C ASP A 19 -10.89 -2.92 0.27
N PRO A 20 -10.19 -4.00 -0.12
CA PRO A 20 -9.23 -3.93 -1.19
C PRO A 20 -9.96 -3.64 -2.49
N ASP A 21 -9.38 -2.77 -3.31
CA ASP A 21 -9.90 -2.52 -4.64
C ASP A 21 -9.88 -3.79 -5.50
N TRP A 22 -10.84 -3.92 -6.41
CA TRP A 22 -11.05 -5.13 -7.19
C TRP A 22 -9.89 -5.51 -8.12
N ILE A 23 -9.00 -4.56 -8.44
CA ILE A 23 -7.77 -4.82 -9.20
C ILE A 23 -6.51 -4.54 -8.38
N SER A 24 -6.62 -4.53 -7.06
CA SER A 24 -5.49 -4.37 -6.15
C SER A 24 -4.44 -5.45 -6.40
N VAL A 25 -3.18 -5.00 -6.50
CA VAL A 25 -2.00 -5.86 -6.47
C VAL A 25 -1.36 -5.65 -5.10
N PRO A 26 -1.40 -6.64 -4.19
CA PRO A 26 -0.80 -6.49 -2.87
C PRO A 26 0.73 -6.57 -2.96
N VAL A 27 1.40 -5.87 -2.06
CA VAL A 27 2.85 -5.99 -1.83
C VAL A 27 3.06 -6.51 -0.42
N VAL A 28 4.07 -7.37 -0.26
CA VAL A 28 4.50 -7.88 1.04
C VAL A 28 5.93 -7.42 1.28
N ALA A 29 6.16 -6.68 2.35
CA ALA A 29 7.46 -6.17 2.77
C ALA A 29 7.44 -5.88 4.29
N ASN A 30 8.61 -5.77 4.90
CA ASN A 30 8.72 -5.27 6.27
C ASN A 30 8.70 -3.74 6.22
N PHE A 31 7.59 -3.13 6.64
CA PHE A 31 7.37 -1.70 6.80
C PHE A 31 7.42 -1.25 8.27
N ASP A 32 7.49 -2.17 9.23
CA ASP A 32 7.64 -1.87 10.66
C ASP A 32 9.07 -2.19 11.14
N PRO A 33 9.95 -1.18 11.31
CA PRO A 33 11.31 -1.42 11.77
C PRO A 33 11.39 -1.91 13.23
N SER A 34 10.27 -2.00 13.96
CA SER A 34 10.25 -2.51 15.33
C SER A 34 10.32 -4.04 15.41
N ASP A 35 10.03 -4.76 14.32
CA ASP A 35 10.22 -6.20 14.21
C ASP A 35 10.60 -6.67 12.79
N ASP A 36 10.74 -8.00 12.62
CA ASP A 36 11.12 -8.64 11.35
C ASP A 36 9.92 -9.28 10.63
N ALA A 37 8.69 -9.01 11.07
CA ALA A 37 7.49 -9.51 10.43
C ALA A 37 7.30 -8.87 9.04
N LEU A 38 6.37 -9.44 8.27
CA LEU A 38 6.02 -8.90 6.97
C LEU A 38 4.59 -8.39 7.00
N GLU A 39 4.40 -7.23 6.41
CA GLU A 39 3.14 -6.54 6.33
C GLU A 39 2.63 -6.50 4.90
N VAL A 40 1.34 -6.20 4.77
CA VAL A 40 0.64 -6.20 3.48
C VAL A 40 0.23 -4.79 3.12
N LEU A 41 0.77 -4.31 2.00
CA LEU A 41 0.30 -3.09 1.35
C LEU A 41 -0.72 -3.46 0.28
N TYR A 42 -1.85 -2.75 0.24
CA TYR A 42 -2.86 -2.93 -0.81
C TYR A 42 -3.61 -1.64 -1.13
N HIS A 43 -4.21 -1.58 -2.32
CA HIS A 43 -5.04 -0.47 -2.75
C HIS A 43 -6.45 -0.55 -2.16
N LEU A 44 -7.00 0.59 -1.75
CA LEU A 44 -8.36 0.70 -1.21
C LEU A 44 -9.38 1.00 -2.31
N GLU A 45 -10.58 0.43 -2.20
CA GLU A 45 -11.73 0.79 -3.05
C GLU A 45 -12.07 2.29 -2.93
N ALA A 46 -11.94 2.85 -1.73
CA ALA A 46 -12.18 4.27 -1.43
C ALA A 46 -11.05 5.23 -1.90
N ASN A 47 -10.15 4.76 -2.75
CA ASN A 47 -8.96 5.45 -3.27
C ASN A 47 -7.84 5.61 -2.25
N GLY A 48 -6.65 5.18 -2.63
CA GLY A 48 -5.46 5.24 -1.80
C GLY A 48 -4.84 3.88 -1.55
N ILE A 49 -3.95 3.84 -0.57
CA ILE A 49 -3.26 2.63 -0.11
C ILE A 49 -3.37 2.48 1.40
N ARG A 50 -3.28 1.23 1.84
CA ARG A 50 -3.22 0.84 3.24
C ARG A 50 -2.11 -0.18 3.44
N ILE A 51 -1.40 -0.07 4.55
CA ILE A 51 -0.41 -1.02 5.04
C ILE A 51 -0.97 -1.59 6.34
N VAL A 52 -1.10 -2.91 6.39
CA VAL A 52 -1.62 -3.67 7.53
C VAL A 52 -0.58 -4.67 8.01
N ASP A 53 -0.46 -4.79 9.32
CA ASP A 53 0.39 -5.76 9.97
C ASP A 53 0.05 -7.21 9.56
N GLY A 54 0.99 -8.14 9.79
CA GLY A 54 0.80 -9.58 9.61
C GLY A 54 -0.35 -10.18 10.44
N ASP A 55 -0.90 -9.43 11.40
CA ASP A 55 -2.12 -9.80 12.14
C ASP A 55 -3.44 -9.54 11.37
N GLY A 56 -3.37 -8.81 10.25
CA GLY A 56 -4.51 -8.48 9.39
C GLY A 56 -5.45 -7.40 9.91
N THR A 57 -5.15 -6.77 11.04
CA THR A 57 -6.00 -5.79 11.72
C THR A 57 -5.29 -4.48 12.09
N THR A 58 -4.02 -4.54 12.48
CA THR A 58 -3.23 -3.37 12.91
C THR A 58 -2.82 -2.55 11.70
N GLU A 59 -3.21 -1.28 11.66
CA GLU A 59 -2.85 -0.36 10.58
C GLU A 59 -1.55 0.37 10.90
N LEU A 60 -0.54 0.17 10.06
CA LEU A 60 0.74 0.90 10.15
C LEU A 60 0.75 2.16 9.31
N GLY A 61 -0.01 2.17 8.22
CA GLY A 61 -0.04 3.30 7.30
C GLY A 61 -1.30 3.35 6.45
N ARG A 62 -1.81 4.57 6.24
CA ARG A 62 -2.92 4.86 5.33
C ARG A 62 -2.68 6.16 4.61
N ARG A 63 -2.97 6.16 3.32
CA ARG A 63 -2.93 7.37 2.50
C ARG A 63 -4.08 7.38 1.52
N GLN A 64 -4.98 8.34 1.72
CA GLN A 64 -6.06 8.64 0.78
C GLN A 64 -5.54 9.60 -0.27
N THR A 65 -5.86 9.35 -1.53
CA THR A 65 -5.56 10.30 -2.60
C THR A 65 -6.81 10.50 -3.43
N GLY A 66 -7.09 11.75 -3.82
CA GLY A 66 -8.26 12.06 -4.64
C GLY A 66 -8.19 11.51 -6.08
N SER A 67 -7.01 11.05 -6.53
CA SER A 67 -6.72 10.74 -7.95
C SER A 67 -6.32 9.27 -8.22
N ILE A 68 -5.94 8.46 -7.22
CA ILE A 68 -5.64 7.02 -7.43
C ILE A 68 -6.89 6.24 -7.88
N GLY A 69 -8.08 6.73 -7.55
CA GLY A 69 -9.35 6.04 -7.78
C GLY A 69 -9.79 5.80 -9.21
N GLY A 70 -9.42 6.71 -10.11
CA GLY A 70 -9.99 6.72 -11.45
C GLY A 70 -9.22 5.89 -12.47
N SER A 71 -7.89 5.90 -12.42
CA SER A 71 -7.10 5.44 -13.57
C SER A 71 -5.63 5.12 -13.28
N GLY A 72 -5.12 5.29 -12.06
CA GLY A 72 -3.72 5.05 -11.72
C GLY A 72 -3.56 3.80 -10.86
N ARG A 73 -3.64 2.63 -11.46
CA ARG A 73 -3.60 1.35 -10.75
C ARG A 73 -2.44 0.50 -11.26
N ALA A 74 -1.24 1.05 -11.14
CA ALA A 74 -0.01 0.29 -11.33
C ALA A 74 0.27 -0.54 -10.08
N ALA A 75 0.96 -1.68 -10.25
CA ALA A 75 1.48 -2.42 -9.10
C ALA A 75 2.43 -1.50 -8.31
N PRO A 76 2.26 -1.36 -6.97
CA PRO A 76 3.20 -0.60 -6.17
C PRO A 76 4.60 -1.19 -6.27
N THR A 77 5.62 -0.34 -6.21
CA THR A 77 7.02 -0.76 -6.07
C THR A 77 7.53 -0.30 -4.72
N VAL A 78 8.28 -1.17 -4.04
CA VAL A 78 8.85 -0.89 -2.72
C VAL A 78 10.37 -1.05 -2.76
N ALA A 79 11.06 -0.11 -2.14
CA ALA A 79 12.50 -0.12 -1.94
C ALA A 79 12.86 0.91 -0.87
N ASP A 80 13.94 0.67 -0.12
CA ASP A 80 14.55 1.70 0.71
C ASP A 80 15.30 2.70 -0.19
N LEU A 81 14.69 3.84 -0.49
CA LEU A 81 15.21 4.87 -1.40
C LEU A 81 15.96 5.97 -0.64
N ASN A 82 15.60 6.21 0.63
CA ASN A 82 16.22 7.24 1.47
C ASN A 82 17.37 6.71 2.36
N GLY A 83 17.49 5.38 2.52
CA GLY A 83 18.54 4.70 3.28
C GLY A 83 18.27 4.57 4.78
N ASP A 84 17.01 4.65 5.23
CA ASP A 84 16.64 4.58 6.65
C ASP A 84 16.35 3.16 7.17
N GLY A 85 16.32 2.17 6.27
CA GLY A 85 16.05 0.78 6.60
C GLY A 85 14.56 0.39 6.56
N THR A 86 13.65 1.34 6.32
CA THR A 86 12.22 1.12 6.08
C THR A 86 11.93 1.29 4.58
N PRO A 87 11.22 0.37 3.91
CA PRO A 87 10.92 0.52 2.49
C PRO A 87 10.00 1.71 2.21
N ASP A 88 10.41 2.57 1.28
CA ASP A 88 9.56 3.56 0.66
C ASP A 88 8.59 2.90 -0.34
N VAL A 89 7.44 3.56 -0.55
CA VAL A 89 6.41 3.10 -1.49
C VAL A 89 6.30 4.05 -2.67
N VAL A 90 6.44 3.51 -3.88
CA VAL A 90 6.16 4.21 -5.14
C VAL A 90 4.88 3.66 -5.76
N VAL A 91 3.89 4.53 -5.95
CA VAL A 91 2.61 4.22 -6.62
C VAL A 91 2.45 5.05 -7.89
N GLY A 92 2.05 4.40 -8.98
CA GLY A 92 1.76 5.09 -10.23
C GLY A 92 0.34 5.66 -10.22
N CYS A 93 0.20 6.99 -10.32
CA CYS A 93 -1.10 7.65 -10.46
C CYS A 93 -1.32 8.20 -11.90
N HIS A 94 -2.58 8.45 -12.27
CA HIS A 94 -2.87 9.17 -13.52
C HIS A 94 -2.74 10.68 -13.29
N ALA A 95 -1.66 11.28 -13.77
CA ALA A 95 -1.60 12.72 -14.01
C ALA A 95 -2.19 12.99 -15.41
N MET A 96 -3.46 13.38 -15.51
CA MET A 96 -4.11 13.63 -16.80
C MET A 96 -3.62 14.93 -17.45
N ASN A 97 -2.34 15.01 -17.82
CA ASN A 97 -1.70 16.03 -18.70
C ASN A 97 -0.16 15.97 -18.77
N GLY A 98 0.52 14.92 -18.26
CA GLY A 98 1.87 14.52 -18.70
C GLY A 98 3.04 15.50 -18.46
N ILE A 99 2.85 16.65 -17.81
CA ILE A 99 3.91 17.63 -17.49
C ILE A 99 3.64 18.25 -16.11
N ASP A 100 3.44 17.45 -15.08
CA ASP A 100 3.39 18.00 -13.73
C ASP A 100 4.15 17.11 -12.74
N ILE A 101 5.48 17.24 -12.75
CA ILE A 101 6.37 16.68 -11.71
C ILE A 101 6.24 17.44 -10.38
N GLY A 102 5.39 18.48 -10.34
CA GLY A 102 5.01 19.23 -9.14
C GLY A 102 3.63 18.86 -8.61
N ASP A 103 2.94 17.88 -9.20
CA ASP A 103 1.66 17.39 -8.70
C ASP A 103 1.89 16.67 -7.35
N PRO A 104 1.35 17.17 -6.22
CA PRO A 104 1.46 16.49 -4.94
C PRO A 104 0.76 15.12 -4.93
N ALA A 105 -0.01 14.75 -5.96
CA ALA A 105 -0.52 13.40 -6.14
C ALA A 105 0.55 12.38 -6.56
N MET A 106 1.73 12.83 -7.04
CA MET A 106 2.94 11.99 -7.11
C MET A 106 3.53 11.90 -5.71
N ASP A 107 2.91 11.05 -4.90
CA ASP A 107 3.23 10.93 -3.48
C ASP A 107 4.34 9.89 -3.29
N PHE A 108 5.52 10.36 -2.88
CA PHE A 108 6.56 9.50 -2.32
C PHE A 108 6.28 9.42 -0.83
N PHE A 109 5.80 8.27 -0.36
CA PHE A 109 5.53 8.07 1.06
C PHE A 109 6.79 7.61 1.77
N ASP A 110 7.38 8.51 2.54
CA ASP A 110 8.38 8.22 3.56
C ASP A 110 7.67 7.93 4.89
N LEU A 111 7.94 6.78 5.49
CA LEU A 111 7.36 6.35 6.77
C LEU A 111 8.28 6.65 7.97
N GLY A 112 9.50 7.18 7.73
CA GLY A 112 10.51 7.47 8.74
C GLY A 112 10.59 8.94 9.14
N GLN A 113 10.03 9.28 10.31
CA GLN A 113 10.47 10.42 11.15
C GLN A 113 10.79 9.91 12.56
#